data_AF-A0AAV0GQK5-F1
#
_entry.id   AF-A0AAV0GQK5-F1
#
_cell.length_a   1.000
_cell.length_b   1.000
_cell.length_c   1.000
_cell.angle_alpha   90.00
_cell.angle_beta   90.00
_cell.angle_gamma   90.00
#
_symmetry.space_group_name_H-M   'P 1'
#
loop_
_entity.id
_entity.type
_entity.pdbx_description
1 polymer ?
#
loop_
_entity_poly.entity_id
_entity_poly.type
_entity_poly.pdbx_seq_one_letter_code
_entity_poly.pdbx_strand_id
1 'polypeptide(L)'
;MIGRGALTKPWIFTEIKEQRHWDISSGERLDILKDYVRFGLQHWGSDTKVVETTRHFLLEWLSYTFRYILVGLLDIIPQQLNWRPPSYYGCNDLETLMASESAADWIRISEMLLGKVPSGFSFTFPPKHKSNAYDRAENG
;
A
#
# COMPACT_ATOMS: atom_id res chain seq x y z
N MET A 1 -18.06 9.71 4.83
CA MET A 1 -16.90 9.74 5.76
C MET A 1 -15.64 9.43 4.96
N ILE A 2 -14.65 10.34 4.92
CA ILE A 2 -13.48 10.24 4.02
C ILE A 2 -12.35 9.37 4.60
N GLY A 3 -12.35 9.11 5.92
CA GLY A 3 -11.20 8.50 6.63
C GLY A 3 -10.61 7.25 5.95
N ARG A 4 -11.43 6.23 5.67
CA ARG A 4 -10.93 5.01 5.01
C ARG A 4 -10.48 5.25 3.56
N GLY A 5 -11.14 6.16 2.85
CA GLY A 5 -10.75 6.56 1.49
C GLY A 5 -9.37 7.23 1.46
N ALA A 6 -9.04 8.03 2.48
CA ALA A 6 -7.72 8.64 2.60
C ALA A 6 -6.59 7.61 2.88
N LEU A 7 -6.90 6.47 3.50
CA LEU A 7 -5.92 5.38 3.69
C LEU A 7 -5.60 4.67 2.37
N THR A 8 -6.60 4.43 1.53
CA THR A 8 -6.41 3.83 0.20
C THR A 8 -5.82 4.82 -0.80
N LYS A 9 -6.24 6.10 -0.72
CA LYS A 9 -5.90 7.16 -1.65
C LYS A 9 -5.50 8.45 -0.91
N PRO A 10 -4.22 8.59 -0.53
CA PRO A 10 -3.74 9.73 0.27
C PRO A 10 -3.93 11.10 -0.38
N TRP A 11 -3.92 11.18 -1.72
CA TRP A 11 -4.11 12.42 -2.48
C TRP A 11 -5.58 12.78 -2.72
N ILE A 12 -6.53 12.09 -2.08
CA ILE A 12 -7.97 12.40 -2.18
C ILE A 12 -8.28 13.85 -1.82
N PHE A 13 -7.51 14.46 -0.91
CA PHE A 13 -7.69 15.87 -0.54
C PHE A 13 -7.33 16.82 -1.67
N THR A 14 -6.31 16.49 -2.48
CA THR A 14 -5.95 17.25 -3.68
C THR A 14 -7.04 17.15 -4.72
N GLU A 15 -7.60 15.96 -4.94
CA GLU A 15 -8.73 15.77 -5.87
C GLU A 15 -9.96 16.57 -5.46
N ILE A 16 -10.30 16.58 -4.17
CA ILE A 16 -11.42 17.37 -3.64
C ILE A 16 -11.15 18.86 -3.82
N LYS A 17 -9.93 19.33 -3.53
CA LYS A 17 -9.57 20.74 -3.68
C LYS A 17 -9.60 21.20 -5.14
N GLU A 18 -9.10 20.37 -6.05
CA GLU A 18 -8.96 20.70 -7.47
C GLU A 18 -10.17 20.26 -8.31
N GLN A 19 -11.16 19.60 -7.71
CA GLN A 19 -12.36 19.08 -8.36
C GLN A 19 -12.04 18.23 -9.61
N ARG A 20 -10.95 17.45 -9.55
CA ARG A 20 -10.51 16.57 -10.65
C ARG A 20 -10.13 15.19 -10.14
N HIS A 21 -10.28 14.19 -11.00
CA HIS A 21 -9.68 12.88 -10.79
C HIS A 21 -8.21 12.93 -11.21
N TRP A 22 -7.33 12.51 -10.32
CA TRP A 22 -5.90 12.49 -10.51
C TRP A 22 -5.42 11.04 -10.57
N ASP A 23 -4.99 10.65 -11.77
CA ASP A 23 -4.27 9.40 -12.00
C ASP A 23 -2.78 9.69 -11.81
N ILE A 24 -2.25 9.34 -10.64
CA ILE A 24 -0.83 9.53 -10.35
C ILE A 24 -0.03 8.41 -11.00
N SER A 25 1.20 8.72 -11.41
CA SER A 25 2.13 7.71 -11.88
C SER A 25 2.62 6.83 -10.73
N SER A 26 3.05 5.62 -11.08
CA SER A 26 3.70 4.69 -10.14
C SER A 26 4.90 5.28 -9.40
N GLY A 27 5.64 6.18 -10.04
CA GLY A 27 6.78 6.87 -9.46
C GLY A 27 6.33 7.85 -8.39
N GLU A 28 5.34 8.70 -8.69
CA GLU A 28 4.73 9.61 -7.71
C GLU A 28 4.13 8.85 -6.53
N ARG A 29 3.48 7.72 -6.79
CA ARG A 29 2.94 6.84 -5.73
C ARG A 29 4.05 6.28 -4.84
N LEU A 30 5.16 5.84 -5.43
CA LEU A 30 6.32 5.37 -4.69
C LEU A 30 7.00 6.51 -3.92
N ASP A 31 7.03 7.72 -4.47
CA ASP A 31 7.61 8.89 -3.80
C ASP A 31 6.81 9.26 -2.54
N ILE A 32 5.48 9.12 -2.56
CA ILE A 32 4.65 9.24 -1.34
C ILE A 32 5.07 8.21 -0.28
N LEU A 33 5.38 6.97 -0.67
CA LEU A 33 5.87 5.95 0.26
C LEU A 33 7.28 6.29 0.80
N LYS A 34 8.16 6.85 -0.05
CA LYS A 34 9.48 7.33 0.38
C LYS A 34 9.37 8.46 1.40
N ASP A 35 8.48 9.42 1.16
CA ASP A 35 8.23 10.52 2.08
C ASP A 35 7.68 10.00 3.41
N TYR A 36 6.75 9.05 3.38
CA TYR A 36 6.25 8.39 4.60
C TYR A 36 7.37 7.75 5.41
N VAL A 37 8.25 6.97 4.76
CA VAL A 37 9.41 6.35 5.40
C VAL A 37 10.35 7.40 5.95
N ARG A 38 10.66 8.43 5.18
CA ARG A 38 11.54 9.54 5.59
C ARG A 38 10.99 10.24 6.84
N PHE A 39 9.69 10.56 6.87
CA PHE A 39 9.07 11.20 8.03
C PHE A 39 9.02 10.25 9.24
N GLY A 40 8.79 8.95 9.02
CA GLY A 40 8.89 7.94 10.07
C GLY A 40 10.27 7.90 10.72
N LEU A 41 11.33 7.86 9.91
CA LEU A 41 12.71 7.84 10.39
C LEU A 41 13.10 9.17 11.07
N GLN A 42 12.61 10.32 10.59
CA GLN A 42 12.83 11.60 11.26
C GLN A 42 12.12 11.70 12.61
N HIS A 43 10.93 11.10 12.73
CA HIS A 43 10.13 11.15 13.94
C HIS A 43 10.61 10.19 15.02
N TRP A 44 10.91 8.95 14.64
CA TRP A 44 11.27 7.90 15.59
C TRP A 44 12.80 7.71 15.73
N GLY A 45 13.61 8.14 14.77
CA GLY A 45 15.06 7.91 14.72
C GLY A 45 15.48 6.86 13.68
N SER A 46 16.75 6.45 13.72
CA SER A 46 17.34 5.53 12.73
C SER A 46 17.88 4.22 13.33
N ASP A 47 17.54 3.91 14.58
CA ASP A 47 17.95 2.66 15.22
C ASP A 47 17.20 1.46 14.64
N THR A 48 17.77 0.25 14.70
CA THR A 48 17.18 -0.96 14.13
C THR A 48 15.74 -1.20 14.57
N LYS A 49 15.45 -1.01 15.88
CA LYS A 49 14.10 -1.15 16.45
C LYS A 49 13.10 -0.16 15.84
N VAL A 50 13.56 1.04 15.53
CA VAL A 50 12.74 2.10 14.95
C VAL A 50 12.49 1.85 13.46
N VAL A 51 13.51 1.38 12.73
CA VAL A 51 13.36 0.95 11.34
C VAL A 51 12.30 -0.14 11.23
N GLU A 52 12.33 -1.12 12.13
CA GLU A 52 11.31 -2.18 12.20
C GLU A 52 9.92 -1.65 12.54
N THR A 53 9.83 -0.65 13.44
CA THR A 53 8.56 0.00 13.78
C THR A 53 7.98 0.75 12.57
N THR A 54 8.82 1.50 11.86
CA THR A 54 8.44 2.20 10.61
C THR A 54 7.99 1.20 9.55
N ARG A 55 8.72 0.07 9.41
CA ARG A 55 8.37 -1.02 8.49
C ARG A 55 7.00 -1.60 8.82
N HIS A 56 6.72 -1.86 10.09
CA HIS A 56 5.44 -2.43 10.51
C HIS A 56 4.27 -1.52 10.14
N PHE A 57 4.37 -0.21 10.41
CA PHE A 57 3.32 0.73 10.03
C PHE A 57 3.20 0.94 8.52
N LEU A 58 4.33 0.92 7.79
CA LEU A 58 4.34 0.95 6.33
C LEU A 58 3.61 -0.26 5.75
N LEU A 59 3.87 -1.47 6.26
CA LEU A 59 3.21 -2.70 5.82
C LEU A 59 1.71 -2.68 6.16
N GLU A 60 1.33 -2.17 7.33
CA GLU A 60 -0.08 -1.95 7.68
C GLU A 60 -0.73 -0.97 6.70
N TRP A 61 -0.04 0.09 6.28
CA TRP A 61 -0.58 1.03 5.29
C TRP A 61 -0.68 0.43 3.89
N LEU A 62 0.31 -0.34 3.45
CA LEU A 62 0.28 -1.04 2.17
C LEU A 62 -0.95 -1.95 2.05
N SER A 63 -1.36 -2.60 3.15
CA SER A 63 -2.60 -3.38 3.25
C SER A 63 -3.90 -2.58 3.01
N TYR A 64 -3.86 -1.25 3.00
CA TYR A 64 -4.99 -0.40 2.58
C TYR A 64 -4.83 0.11 1.15
N THR A 65 -3.60 0.47 0.75
CA THR A 65 -3.32 1.07 -0.55
C THR A 65 -3.44 0.11 -1.72
N PHE A 66 -3.24 -1.21 -1.53
CA PHE A 66 -3.37 -2.19 -2.62
C PHE A 66 -4.76 -2.20 -3.28
N ARG A 67 -5.79 -1.73 -2.56
CA ARG A 67 -7.15 -1.60 -3.08
C ARG A 67 -7.32 -0.45 -4.07
N TYR A 68 -6.33 0.44 -4.19
CA TYR A 68 -6.37 1.51 -5.17
C TYR A 68 -6.25 0.94 -6.58
N ILE A 69 -7.08 1.47 -7.48
CA ILE A 69 -7.06 1.14 -8.91
C ILE A 69 -6.82 2.44 -9.66
N LEU A 70 -5.94 2.39 -10.65
CA LEU A 70 -5.69 3.53 -11.53
C LEU A 70 -6.99 3.97 -12.20
N VAL A 71 -7.17 5.29 -12.32
CA VAL A 71 -8.40 5.86 -12.88
C VAL A 71 -8.55 5.43 -14.35
N GLY A 72 -7.46 5.33 -15.10
CA GLY A 72 -7.47 4.83 -16.47
C GLY A 72 -7.88 3.37 -16.65
N LEU A 73 -7.89 2.55 -15.59
CA LEU A 73 -8.33 1.16 -15.60
C LEU A 73 -9.79 0.98 -15.16
N LEU A 74 -10.46 2.04 -14.70
CA LEU A 74 -11.82 1.98 -14.19
C LEU A 74 -12.84 2.28 -15.29
N ASP A 75 -13.78 1.36 -15.49
CA ASP A 75 -14.94 1.61 -16.36
C ASP A 75 -15.92 2.62 -15.75
N ILE A 76 -16.00 2.68 -14.42
CA ILE A 76 -16.93 3.53 -13.67
C ILE A 76 -16.13 4.35 -12.65
N ILE A 77 -16.24 5.67 -12.75
CA ILE A 77 -15.58 6.65 -11.89
C ILE A 77 -16.65 7.41 -11.08
N PRO A 78 -16.45 7.68 -9.78
CA PRO A 78 -15.28 7.35 -8.96
C PRO A 78 -15.31 5.92 -8.38
N GLN A 79 -14.12 5.41 -8.06
CA GLN A 79 -13.98 4.14 -7.32
C GLN A 79 -14.74 4.20 -6.00
N GLN A 80 -15.61 3.23 -5.75
CA GLN A 80 -16.33 3.15 -4.49
C GLN A 80 -15.53 2.40 -3.42
N LEU A 81 -15.65 2.85 -2.17
CA LEU A 81 -14.89 2.32 -1.03
C LEU A 81 -15.12 0.82 -0.75
N ASN A 82 -16.30 0.32 -1.08
CA ASN A 82 -16.70 -1.07 -0.80
C ASN A 82 -16.29 -2.04 -1.91
N TRP A 83 -15.77 -1.52 -3.04
CA TRP A 83 -15.37 -2.38 -4.14
C TRP A 83 -14.15 -3.20 -3.75
N ARG A 84 -14.20 -4.47 -4.18
CA ARG A 84 -13.09 -5.41 -4.07
C ARG A 84 -12.64 -5.71 -5.49
N PRO A 85 -11.69 -4.95 -6.04
CA PRO A 85 -11.25 -5.22 -7.39
C PRO A 85 -10.64 -6.62 -7.51
N PRO A 86 -10.84 -7.28 -8.67
CA PRO A 86 -10.05 -8.46 -9.00
C PRO A 86 -8.57 -8.08 -9.14
N SER A 87 -7.70 -9.07 -9.08
CA SER A 87 -6.28 -8.91 -9.45
C SER A 87 -6.20 -8.38 -10.89
N TYR A 88 -5.44 -7.30 -11.08
CA TYR A 88 -5.23 -6.69 -12.39
C TYR A 88 -3.74 -6.46 -12.63
N TYR A 89 -3.37 -6.34 -13.90
CA TYR A 89 -2.05 -5.91 -14.30
C TYR A 89 -2.06 -4.39 -14.48
N GLY A 90 -1.20 -3.69 -13.73
CA GLY A 90 -1.10 -2.24 -13.81
C GLY A 90 -0.42 -1.80 -15.11
N CYS A 91 -0.27 -0.49 -15.29
CA CYS A 91 0.44 0.05 -16.47
C CYS A 91 1.92 -0.37 -16.52
N ASN A 92 2.51 -0.77 -15.39
CA ASN A 92 3.87 -1.29 -15.29
C ASN A 92 4.02 -2.29 -14.12
N ASP A 93 5.21 -2.88 -14.00
CA ASP A 93 5.52 -3.87 -12.95
C ASP A 93 5.38 -3.29 -11.53
N LEU A 94 5.71 -2.01 -11.34
CA LEU A 94 5.65 -1.34 -10.04
C LEU A 94 4.20 -1.15 -9.58
N GLU A 95 3.29 -0.73 -10.47
CA GLU A 95 1.86 -0.67 -10.15
C GLU A 95 1.30 -2.05 -9.84
N THR A 96 1.68 -3.05 -10.63
CA THR A 96 1.25 -4.43 -10.40
C THR A 96 1.73 -4.93 -9.03
N LEU A 97 2.97 -4.61 -8.65
CA LEU A 97 3.51 -4.92 -7.33
C LEU A 97 2.75 -4.19 -6.20
N MET A 98 2.44 -2.90 -6.38
CA MET A 98 1.69 -2.11 -5.40
C MET A 98 0.19 -2.43 -5.33
N ALA A 99 -0.36 -3.13 -6.33
CA ALA A 99 -1.73 -3.62 -6.36
C ALA A 99 -1.86 -5.05 -5.80
N SER A 100 -0.73 -5.74 -5.56
CA SER A 100 -0.74 -7.12 -5.06
C SER A 100 -1.36 -7.24 -3.67
N GLU A 101 -2.11 -8.33 -3.46
CA GLU A 101 -2.67 -8.71 -2.16
C GLU A 101 -1.70 -9.53 -1.29
N SER A 102 -0.53 -9.89 -1.83
CA SER A 102 0.46 -10.74 -1.15
C SER A 102 1.29 -9.95 -0.15
N ALA A 103 1.38 -10.45 1.08
CA ALA A 103 2.27 -9.89 2.10
C ALA A 103 3.75 -9.94 1.68
N ALA A 104 4.16 -10.93 0.87
CA ALA A 104 5.52 -11.03 0.37
C ALA A 104 5.89 -9.86 -0.55
N ASP A 105 4.94 -9.38 -1.36
CA ASP A 105 5.16 -8.24 -2.25
C ASP A 105 5.23 -6.94 -1.47
N TRP A 106 4.43 -6.79 -0.41
CA TRP A 106 4.52 -5.64 0.49
C TRP A 106 5.87 -5.62 1.22
N ILE A 107 6.37 -6.79 1.65
CA ILE A 107 7.71 -6.92 2.23
C ILE A 107 8.76 -6.46 1.21
N ARG A 108 8.66 -6.90 -0.05
CA ARG A 108 9.58 -6.48 -1.13
C ARG A 108 9.59 -4.97 -1.33
N ILE A 109 8.41 -4.32 -1.33
CA ILE A 109 8.32 -2.84 -1.38
C ILE A 109 9.02 -2.22 -0.16
N SER A 110 8.80 -2.77 1.03
CA SER A 110 9.45 -2.28 2.24
C SER A 110 10.98 -2.45 2.21
N GLU A 111 11.49 -3.50 1.57
CA GLU A 111 12.93 -3.73 1.40
C GLU A 111 13.56 -2.71 0.46
N MET A 112 12.84 -2.30 -0.58
CA MET A 112 13.28 -1.24 -1.50
C MET A 112 13.44 0.11 -0.78
N LEU A 113 12.68 0.36 0.30
CA LEU A 113 12.64 1.66 0.98
C LEU A 113 13.46 1.71 2.28
N LEU A 114 13.42 0.65 3.09
CA LEU A 114 14.02 0.58 4.43
C LEU A 114 15.25 -0.34 4.49
N GLY A 115 15.64 -0.94 3.36
CA GLY A 115 16.69 -1.94 3.30
C GLY A 115 16.22 -3.34 3.69
N LYS A 116 17.15 -4.31 3.66
CA LYS A 116 16.84 -5.73 3.86
C LYS A 116 16.14 -6.00 5.18
N VAL A 117 15.23 -6.95 5.13
CA VAL A 117 14.52 -7.42 6.31
C VAL A 117 15.39 -8.47 7.05
N PRO A 118 15.37 -8.52 8.41
CA PRO A 118 16.05 -9.56 9.17
C PRO A 118 15.60 -10.98 8.76
N SER A 119 16.52 -11.93 8.82
CA SER A 119 16.22 -13.35 8.53
C SER A 119 15.15 -13.89 9.48
N GLY A 120 14.04 -14.39 8.92
CA GLY A 120 12.92 -14.94 9.68
C GLY A 120 11.78 -13.97 10.00
N PHE A 121 11.85 -12.73 9.50
CA PHE A 121 10.72 -11.81 9.58
C PHE A 121 9.55 -12.30 8.71
N SER A 122 8.41 -12.50 9.34
CA SER A 122 7.14 -12.74 8.66
C SER A 122 6.17 -11.65 9.07
N PHE A 123 5.64 -10.92 8.09
CA PHE A 123 4.54 -10.00 8.32
C PHE A 123 3.22 -10.75 8.22
N THR A 124 2.70 -11.18 9.35
CA THR A 124 1.33 -11.68 9.44
C THR A 124 0.46 -10.51 9.87
N PHE A 125 -0.37 -9.99 8.97
CA PHE A 125 -1.38 -9.01 9.34
C PHE A 125 -2.36 -9.68 10.31
N PRO A 126 -2.37 -9.34 11.61
CA PRO A 126 -3.29 -9.99 12.53
C PRO A 126 -4.71 -9.60 12.10
N PRO A 127 -5.60 -10.54 11.75
CA PRO A 127 -6.97 -10.21 11.44
C PRO A 127 -7.63 -9.64 12.71
N LYS A 128 -7.65 -8.31 12.84
CA LYS A 128 -8.35 -7.61 13.94
C LYS A 128 -9.85 -7.96 13.97
N HIS A 129 -10.39 -8.44 12.85
CA HIS A 129 -11.67 -9.13 12.77
C HIS A 129 -11.57 -10.38 11.88
N LYS A 130 -12.27 -11.46 12.26
CA LYS A 130 -12.46 -12.71 11.49
C LYS A 130 -13.17 -12.44 10.16
N SER A 131 -12.48 -11.89 9.17
CA SER A 131 -12.99 -11.78 7.82
C SER A 131 -11.92 -12.23 6.83
N ASN A 132 -11.87 -13.56 6.68
CA ASN A 132 -11.36 -14.35 5.56
C ASN A 132 -10.45 -13.60 4.57
N ALA A 133 -9.15 -13.59 4.86
CA ALA A 133 -8.17 -13.68 3.79
C ALA A 133 -8.09 -15.17 3.44
N TYR A 134 -8.27 -15.51 2.17
CA TYR A 134 -8.08 -16.88 1.70
C TYR A 134 -6.64 -17.28 2.00
N ASP A 135 -6.44 -18.33 2.80
CA ASP A 135 -5.25 -19.15 2.68
C ASP A 135 -5.31 -19.77 1.29
N ARG A 136 -4.56 -19.21 0.32
CA ARG A 136 -4.17 -20.01 -0.83
C ARG A 136 -3.03 -20.91 -0.38
N ALA A 137 -3.45 -22.10 0.00
CA ALA A 137 -2.62 -23.27 0.15
C ALA A 137 -1.77 -23.53 -1.11
N GLU A 138 -0.58 -24.07 -0.85
CA GLU A 138 0.16 -25.01 -1.71
C GLU A 138 0.67 -24.50 -3.07
N ASN A 139 1.95 -24.10 -3.08
CA ASN A 139 2.79 -24.30 -4.25
C ASN A 139 3.56 -25.61 -4.06
N GLY A 140 3.13 -26.65 -4.79
CA GLY A 140 3.94 -27.72 -5.40
C GLY A 140 4.79 -28.61 -4.52
#